data_AF-A0A377VV68-F1
#
_entry.id   AF-A0A377VV68-F1
#
_cell.length_a   1.000
_cell.length_b   1.000
_cell.length_c   1.000
_cell.angle_alpha   90.00
_cell.angle_beta   90.00
_cell.angle_gamma   90.00
#
_symmetry.space_group_name_H-M   'P 1'
#
loop_
_entity.id
_entity.type
_entity.pdbx_description
1 polymer ?
#
loop_
_entity_poly.entity_id
_entity_poly.type
_entity_poly.pdbx_seq_one_letter_code
_entity_poly.pdbx_strand_id
1 'polypeptide(L)'
;MELSQQYRQLDDPYLQARYIDIEDILQRTLRHLQGVQERVPTPGEPTIIIADNIYPSTVLQLDASFVKGLCLRDGSEQAHGAIIARAAGIAWLSQQGEALNSVQPGETIVLDMRHQRLIRD
;
A
#
# COMPACT_ATOMS: atom_id res chain seq x y z
N MET A 1 8.16 16.46 -9.23
CA MET A 1 7.80 15.09 -9.70
C MET A 1 8.79 14.51 -10.71
N GLU A 2 9.79 15.25 -11.19
CA GLU A 2 10.80 14.72 -12.12
C GLU A 2 11.63 13.57 -11.52
N LEU A 3 12.09 13.72 -10.27
CA LEU A 3 12.93 12.69 -9.62
C LEU A 3 12.19 11.36 -9.37
N SER A 4 10.93 11.39 -8.91
CA SER A 4 10.17 10.13 -8.73
C SER A 4 9.96 9.41 -10.06
N GLN A 5 9.70 10.16 -11.15
CA GLN A 5 9.58 9.59 -12.49
C GLN A 5 10.90 8.99 -12.98
N GLN A 6 12.05 9.64 -12.72
CA GLN A 6 13.36 9.07 -13.04
C GLN A 6 13.57 7.71 -12.37
N TYR A 7 13.25 7.59 -11.08
CA TYR A 7 13.32 6.30 -10.39
C TYR A 7 12.38 5.27 -11.01
N ARG A 8 11.14 5.65 -11.33
CA ARG A 8 10.15 4.75 -11.94
C ARG A 8 10.59 4.23 -13.33
N GLN A 9 11.50 4.90 -14.02
CA GLN A 9 12.02 4.51 -15.34
C GLN A 9 13.29 3.65 -15.28
N LEU A 10 13.85 3.39 -14.09
CA LEU A 10 15.03 2.54 -13.94
C LEU A 10 14.69 1.07 -14.24
N ASP A 11 15.67 0.33 -14.77
CA ASP A 11 15.50 -1.09 -15.12
C ASP A 11 15.49 -2.01 -13.89
N ASP A 12 16.18 -1.63 -12.82
CA ASP A 12 16.26 -2.42 -11.59
C ASP A 12 14.96 -2.28 -10.78
N PRO A 13 14.16 -3.35 -10.57
CA PRO A 13 12.89 -3.28 -9.86
C PRO A 13 12.98 -2.76 -8.41
N TYR A 14 14.11 -3.00 -7.74
CA TYR A 14 14.35 -2.50 -6.38
C TYR A 14 14.55 -0.99 -6.38
N LEU A 15 15.34 -0.48 -7.33
CA LEU A 15 15.51 0.96 -7.52
C LEU A 15 14.20 1.60 -8.00
N GLN A 16 13.51 0.95 -8.93
CA GLN A 16 12.22 1.41 -9.44
C GLN A 16 11.24 1.65 -8.29
N ALA A 17 11.15 0.72 -7.33
CA ALA A 17 10.29 0.84 -6.16
C ALA A 17 10.56 2.07 -5.27
N ARG A 18 11.71 2.74 -5.40
CA ARG A 18 12.05 3.94 -4.60
C ARG A 18 11.28 5.19 -4.99
N TYR A 19 10.61 5.21 -6.15
CA TYR A 19 9.79 6.36 -6.55
C TYR A 19 8.79 6.74 -5.46
N ILE A 20 8.23 5.74 -4.78
CA ILE A 20 7.19 5.93 -3.78
C ILE A 20 7.73 6.54 -2.48
N ASP A 21 8.99 6.29 -2.12
CA ASP A 21 9.61 6.93 -0.95
C ASP A 21 9.79 8.43 -1.18
N ILE A 22 10.16 8.81 -2.40
CA ILE A 22 10.30 10.22 -2.79
C ILE A 22 8.94 10.93 -2.75
N GLU A 23 7.91 10.28 -3.27
CA GLU A 23 6.54 10.80 -3.23
C GLU A 23 6.01 10.88 -1.79
N ASP A 24 6.32 9.89 -0.95
CA ASP A 24 5.96 9.89 0.46
C ASP A 24 6.57 11.09 1.20
N ILE A 25 7.89 11.30 1.09
CA ILE A 25 8.57 12.44 1.73
C ILE A 25 7.99 13.76 1.23
N LEU A 26 7.74 13.89 -0.07
CA LEU A 26 7.12 15.09 -0.64
C LEU A 26 5.74 15.35 -0.04
N GLN A 27 4.85 14.36 -0.07
CA GLN A 27 3.48 14.48 0.42
C GLN A 27 3.45 14.79 1.92
N ARG A 28 4.28 14.13 2.71
CA ARG A 28 4.42 14.43 4.14
C ARG A 28 4.89 15.86 4.36
N THR A 29 5.92 16.30 3.63
CA THR A 29 6.44 17.67 3.77
C THR A 29 5.35 18.70 3.47
N LEU A 30 4.61 18.51 2.37
CA LEU A 30 3.48 19.37 2.00
C LEU A 30 2.40 19.39 3.09
N ARG A 31 2.00 18.23 3.61
CA ARG A 31 1.03 18.12 4.72
C ARG A 31 1.47 18.90 5.95
N HIS A 32 2.74 18.75 6.36
CA HIS A 32 3.30 19.48 7.50
C HIS A 32 3.28 20.99 7.28
N LEU A 33 3.67 21.47 6.09
CA LEU A 33 3.65 22.89 5.75
C LEU A 33 2.23 23.47 5.71
N GLN A 34 1.24 22.67 5.34
CA GLN A 34 -0.17 23.06 5.32
C GLN A 34 -0.86 22.91 6.69
N GLY A 35 -0.20 22.32 7.69
CA GLY A 35 -0.81 21.98 8.97
C GLY A 35 -1.92 20.91 8.86
N VAL A 36 -1.90 20.11 7.80
CA VAL A 36 -2.88 19.04 7.56
C VAL A 36 -2.33 17.73 8.12
N GLN A 37 -3.12 17.05 8.94
CA GLN A 37 -2.79 15.70 9.39
C GLN A 37 -3.26 14.66 8.37
N GLU A 38 -2.46 13.63 8.18
CA GLU A 38 -2.87 12.45 7.44
C GLU A 38 -3.95 11.70 8.22
N ARG A 39 -5.01 11.29 7.52
CA ARG A 39 -6.04 10.43 8.09
C ARG A 39 -5.89 9.04 7.48
N VAL A 40 -5.54 8.09 8.31
CA VAL A 40 -5.40 6.68 7.93
C VAL A 40 -6.69 5.94 8.32
N PRO A 41 -7.16 4.95 7.53
CA PRO A 41 -8.33 4.17 7.89
C PRO A 41 -8.17 3.52 9.26
N THR A 42 -9.17 3.71 10.13
CA THR A 42 -9.26 3.06 11.45
C THR A 42 -10.46 2.13 11.47
N PRO A 43 -10.35 0.92 10.89
CA PRO A 43 -11.44 -0.04 10.91
C PRO A 43 -11.76 -0.49 12.34
N GLY A 44 -13.05 -0.74 12.62
CA GLY A 44 -13.52 -1.27 13.89
C GLY A 44 -13.54 -2.80 13.98
N GLU A 45 -13.16 -3.47 12.89
CA GLU A 45 -13.19 -4.93 12.75
C GLU A 45 -12.04 -5.43 11.86
N PRO A 46 -11.69 -6.73 11.89
CA PRO A 46 -10.67 -7.30 11.00
C PRO A 46 -10.95 -7.00 9.52
N THR A 47 -10.09 -6.20 8.89
CA THR A 47 -10.33 -5.60 7.57
C THR A 47 -9.12 -5.76 6.65
N ILE A 48 -9.38 -6.00 5.36
CA ILE A 48 -8.40 -5.86 4.30
C ILE A 48 -8.60 -4.49 3.64
N ILE A 49 -7.54 -3.69 3.57
CA ILE A 49 -7.59 -2.39 2.90
C ILE A 49 -7.18 -2.57 1.44
N ILE A 50 -8.02 -2.01 0.55
CA ILE A 50 -7.78 -1.94 -0.88
C ILE A 50 -7.37 -0.51 -1.23
N ALA A 51 -6.31 -0.35 -2.01
CA ALA A 51 -5.85 0.94 -2.48
C ALA A 51 -5.17 0.82 -3.85
N ASP A 52 -5.04 1.92 -4.58
CA ASP A 52 -4.25 1.92 -5.81
C ASP A 52 -2.77 1.70 -5.49
N ASN A 53 -2.27 2.42 -4.49
CA ASN A 53 -0.95 2.27 -3.91
C ASN A 53 -0.95 2.87 -2.50
N ILE A 54 0.11 2.64 -1.70
CA ILE A 54 0.18 3.13 -0.32
C ILE A 54 1.59 3.57 0.07
N TYR A 55 1.70 4.74 0.72
CA TYR A 55 2.99 5.26 1.17
C TYR A 55 3.53 4.50 2.38
N PRO A 56 4.86 4.29 2.49
CA PRO A 56 5.47 3.66 3.66
C PRO A 56 5.08 4.32 4.99
N SER A 57 4.98 5.65 5.02
CA SER A 57 4.54 6.38 6.21
C SER A 57 3.09 6.12 6.61
N THR A 58 2.20 5.88 5.63
CA THR A 58 0.81 5.48 5.89
C THR A 58 0.76 4.08 6.48
N VAL A 59 1.57 3.15 5.96
CA VAL A 59 1.64 1.76 6.46
C VAL A 59 2.04 1.73 7.95
N LEU A 60 3.00 2.58 8.36
CA LEU A 60 3.44 2.69 9.75
C LEU A 60 2.34 3.12 10.74
N GLN A 61 1.28 3.76 10.25
CA GLN A 61 0.17 4.26 11.07
C GLN A 61 -0.98 3.24 11.18
N LEU A 62 -0.93 2.12 10.45
CA LEU A 62 -1.99 1.11 10.47
C LEU A 62 -1.98 0.33 11.78
N ASP A 63 -3.17 0.09 12.33
CA ASP A 63 -3.34 -0.78 13.49
C ASP A 63 -3.51 -2.24 13.03
N ALA A 64 -2.47 -3.05 13.22
CA ALA A 64 -2.48 -4.48 12.88
C ALA A 64 -3.50 -5.32 13.68
N SER A 65 -4.08 -4.76 14.75
CA SER A 65 -5.19 -5.38 15.49
C SER A 65 -6.44 -5.49 14.62
N PHE A 66 -6.65 -4.52 13.71
CA PHE A 66 -7.80 -4.49 12.80
C PHE A 66 -7.39 -4.69 11.34
N VAL A 67 -6.29 -4.12 10.87
CA VAL A 67 -5.86 -4.26 9.48
C VAL A 67 -5.13 -5.60 9.31
N LYS A 68 -5.76 -6.55 8.60
CA LYS A 68 -5.21 -7.89 8.38
C LYS A 68 -4.50 -8.06 7.04
N GLY A 69 -4.77 -7.17 6.09
CA GLY A 69 -4.09 -7.18 4.81
C GLY A 69 -4.19 -5.87 4.06
N LEU A 70 -3.24 -5.68 3.16
CA LEU A 70 -3.20 -4.65 2.13
C LEU A 70 -3.24 -5.33 0.77
N CYS A 71 -4.17 -4.90 -0.07
CA CYS A 71 -4.34 -5.39 -1.43
C CYS A 71 -4.28 -4.20 -2.39
N LEU A 72 -3.19 -4.10 -3.14
CA LEU A 72 -2.84 -2.92 -3.91
C LEU A 72 -2.98 -3.17 -5.42
N ARG A 73 -3.55 -2.19 -6.13
CA ARG A 73 -3.65 -2.22 -7.60
C ARG A 73 -2.26 -2.23 -8.21
N ASP A 74 -1.48 -1.26 -7.80
CA ASP A 74 -0.09 -1.05 -8.15
C ASP A 74 0.78 -1.37 -6.92
N GLY A 75 1.99 -0.81 -6.88
CA GLY A 75 2.94 -1.06 -5.82
C GLY A 75 3.89 -2.20 -6.17
N SER A 76 4.82 -2.45 -5.26
CA SER A 76 5.89 -3.42 -5.46
C SER A 76 6.12 -4.21 -4.18
N GLU A 77 6.37 -5.51 -4.32
CA GLU A 77 6.84 -6.37 -3.23
C GLU A 77 8.21 -5.93 -2.69
N GLN A 78 8.95 -5.11 -3.45
CA GLN A 78 10.24 -4.54 -3.06
C GLN A 78 10.12 -3.15 -2.40
N ALA A 79 8.90 -2.61 -2.25
CA ALA A 79 8.68 -1.34 -1.57
C ALA A 79 8.95 -1.47 -0.07
N HIS A 80 9.45 -0.40 0.56
CA HIS A 80 9.60 -0.38 2.03
C HIS A 80 8.28 -0.65 2.76
N GLY A 81 7.17 -0.17 2.23
CA GLY A 81 5.83 -0.44 2.77
C GLY A 81 5.54 -1.94 2.90
N ALA A 82 6.01 -2.76 1.96
CA ALA A 82 5.84 -4.22 2.02
C ALA A 82 6.60 -4.84 3.20
N ILE A 83 7.84 -4.39 3.44
CA ILE A 83 8.65 -4.86 4.57
C ILE A 83 8.00 -4.47 5.90
N ILE A 84 7.55 -3.21 6.01
CA ILE A 84 6.90 -2.67 7.21
C ILE A 84 5.60 -3.42 7.51
N ALA A 85 4.75 -3.63 6.50
CA ALA A 85 3.49 -4.35 6.64
C ALA A 85 3.71 -5.78 7.15
N ARG A 86 4.63 -6.52 6.53
CA ARG A 86 4.96 -7.89 6.93
C ARG A 86 5.51 -7.96 8.35
N ALA A 87 6.38 -7.02 8.73
CA ALA A 87 6.91 -6.92 10.09
C ALA A 87 5.80 -6.65 11.13
N ALA A 88 4.75 -5.92 10.75
CA ALA A 88 3.57 -5.68 11.56
C ALA A 88 2.56 -6.85 11.55
N GLY A 89 2.80 -7.93 10.80
CA GLY A 89 1.86 -9.05 10.66
C GLY A 89 0.69 -8.77 9.71
N ILE A 90 0.81 -7.74 8.87
CA ILE A 90 -0.19 -7.37 7.86
C ILE A 90 0.18 -8.04 6.54
N ALA A 91 -0.74 -8.80 5.95
CA ALA A 91 -0.53 -9.40 4.63
C ALA A 91 -0.35 -8.30 3.57
N TRP A 92 0.55 -8.49 2.61
CA TRP A 92 0.81 -7.51 1.55
C TRP A 92 0.70 -8.20 0.20
N LEU A 93 -0.28 -7.79 -0.59
CA LEU A 93 -0.48 -8.26 -1.96
C LEU A 93 -0.51 -7.05 -2.90
N SER A 94 0.46 -6.94 -3.81
CA SER A 94 0.53 -5.84 -4.78
C SER A 94 0.28 -6.29 -6.22
N GLN A 95 0.23 -5.33 -7.15
CA GLN A 95 0.10 -5.60 -8.59
C GLN A 95 -1.19 -6.35 -8.99
N GLN A 96 -2.29 -6.09 -8.28
CA GLN A 96 -3.58 -6.75 -8.55
C GLN A 96 -4.37 -6.11 -9.70
N GLY A 97 -3.94 -4.95 -10.19
CA GLY A 97 -4.46 -4.35 -11.42
C GLY A 97 -5.99 -4.27 -11.45
N GLU A 98 -6.59 -4.71 -12.55
CA GLU A 98 -8.04 -4.66 -12.76
C GLU A 98 -8.84 -5.62 -11.85
N ALA A 99 -8.20 -6.59 -11.19
CA ALA A 99 -8.89 -7.54 -10.30
C ALA A 99 -9.59 -6.83 -9.12
N LEU A 100 -9.15 -5.61 -8.78
CA LEU A 100 -9.73 -4.78 -7.73
C LEU A 100 -10.90 -3.90 -8.21
N ASN A 101 -11.13 -3.75 -9.52
CA ASN A 101 -12.14 -2.81 -10.06
C ASN A 101 -13.56 -3.15 -9.63
N SER A 102 -13.85 -4.44 -9.44
CA SER A 102 -15.18 -4.92 -9.09
C SER A 102 -15.29 -5.34 -7.62
N VAL A 103 -14.29 -5.04 -6.77
CA VAL A 103 -14.39 -5.31 -5.34
C VAL A 103 -15.11 -4.15 -4.66
N GLN A 104 -16.11 -4.46 -3.84
CA GLN A 104 -16.88 -3.43 -3.13
C GLN A 104 -16.53 -3.38 -1.65
N PRO A 105 -16.60 -2.21 -0.99
CA PRO A 105 -16.46 -2.11 0.45
C PRO A 105 -17.45 -3.03 1.18
N GLY A 106 -16.95 -3.80 2.15
CA GLY A 106 -17.75 -4.77 2.91
C GLY A 106 -17.85 -6.17 2.28
N GLU A 107 -17.30 -6.36 1.07
CA GLU A 107 -17.21 -7.69 0.46
C GLU A 107 -16.18 -8.56 1.22
N THR A 108 -16.54 -9.84 1.44
CA THR A 108 -15.61 -10.80 2.03
C THR A 108 -14.63 -11.28 0.96
N ILE A 109 -13.34 -11.08 1.23
CA ILE A 109 -12.27 -11.48 0.32
C ILE A 109 -11.17 -12.22 1.07
N VAL A 110 -10.47 -13.09 0.34
CA VAL A 110 -9.31 -13.84 0.83
C VAL A 110 -8.08 -13.42 0.04
N LEU A 111 -6.97 -13.16 0.74
CA LEU A 111 -5.66 -12.94 0.12
C LEU A 111 -4.90 -14.26 0.07
N ASP A 112 -4.81 -14.87 -1.12
CA ASP A 112 -4.02 -16.08 -1.35
C ASP A 112 -2.57 -15.68 -1.60
N MET A 113 -1.80 -15.59 -0.50
CA MET A 113 -0.39 -15.19 -0.53
C MET A 113 0.50 -16.19 -1.27
N ARG A 114 0.08 -17.46 -1.41
CA ARG A 114 0.86 -18.48 -2.11
C ARG A 114 0.76 -18.30 -3.62
N HIS A 115 -0.42 -18.01 -4.13
CA HIS A 115 -0.67 -17.81 -5.55
C HIS A 115 -0.71 -16.34 -5.97
N GLN A 116 -0.46 -15.42 -5.03
CA GLN A 116 -0.38 -13.96 -5.25
C GLN A 116 -1.65 -13.39 -5.91
N ARG A 117 -2.82 -13.76 -5.38
CA ARG A 117 -4.11 -13.33 -5.91
C ARG A 117 -5.14 -13.07 -4.81
N LEU A 118 -6.12 -12.20 -5.08
CA LEU A 118 -7.33 -12.17 -4.28
C LEU A 118 -8.34 -13.22 -4.75
N ILE A 119 -9.09 -13.78 -3.81
CA ILE A 119 -10.21 -14.69 -4.03
C ILE A 119 -11.44 -14.06 -3.39
N ARG A 120 -12.59 -14.20 -4.05
CA ARG A 120 -13.90 -13.75 -3.56
C ARG A 120 -14.71 -14.99 -3.21
N ASP A 121 -15.52 -14.87 -2.17
CA ASP A 121 -16.48 -15.91 -1.78
C ASP A 121 -17.74 -15.87 -2.67
#